data_AF-A0A8T1M9R1-F1
#
_entry.id   AF-A0A8T1M9R1-F1
#
_cell.length_a   1.000
_cell.length_b   1.000
_cell.length_c   1.000
_cell.angle_alpha   90.00
_cell.angle_beta   90.00
_cell.angle_gamma   90.00
#
_symmetry.space_group_name_H-M   'P 1'
#
loop_
_entity.id
_entity.type
_entity.pdbx_description
1 polymer ?
#
loop_
_entity_poly.entity_id
_entity_poly.type
_entity_poly.pdbx_seq_one_letter_code
_entity_poly.pdbx_strand_id
1 'polypeptide(L)'
;MVSIQSLRNRLVGLLDTYKQLESQSQLKADELAKCKLERLKYESQLSELYNALTRKERQLEDIEQKIRENETKTSELDKSAAECQKTSELLTEKLQTRDDIIEELQSKTEDAKARTVSAAQTYSATIDRLRDAQTASERLEKREEELQRVVQELDKESALLTAKIARMDAYVAEANTRQAALEEAVSKLSERLDSANARTNEAETAAEELSLELAFLEEEANDWKQKGLQLQQQLDMMRMTMQTV
;
A
#
# COMPACT_ATOMS: atom_id res chain seq x y z
N MET A 1 120.62 29.83 -129.13
CA MET A 1 121.28 28.61 -128.62
C MET A 1 120.96 28.45 -127.15
N VAL A 2 120.02 27.57 -126.82
CA VAL A 2 119.75 27.16 -125.44
C VAL A 2 120.74 26.03 -125.16
N SER A 3 121.69 26.25 -124.24
CA SER A 3 122.78 25.31 -123.94
C SER A 3 122.22 23.99 -123.38
N ILE A 4 122.80 22.84 -123.74
CA ILE A 4 122.51 21.52 -123.13
C ILE A 4 122.51 21.60 -121.59
N GLN A 5 123.33 22.50 -121.02
CA GLN A 5 123.37 22.80 -119.59
C GLN A 5 122.03 23.38 -119.06
N SER A 6 121.38 24.26 -119.81
CA SER A 6 120.08 24.86 -119.41
C SER A 6 118.91 23.89 -119.55
N LEU A 7 118.94 22.98 -120.52
CA LEU A 7 117.98 21.88 -120.62
C LEU A 7 118.16 20.89 -119.48
N ARG A 8 119.41 20.54 -119.14
CA ARG A 8 119.74 19.68 -117.99
C ARG A 8 119.31 20.30 -116.67
N ASN A 9 119.59 21.58 -116.43
CA ASN A 9 119.16 22.29 -115.23
C ASN A 9 117.64 22.38 -115.11
N ARG A 10 116.94 22.54 -116.25
CA ARG A 10 115.48 22.56 -116.29
C ARG A 10 114.86 21.17 -116.09
N LEU A 11 115.51 20.12 -116.59
CA LEU A 11 115.10 18.73 -116.37
C LEU A 11 115.31 18.31 -114.91
N VAL A 12 116.43 18.70 -114.29
CA VAL A 12 116.69 18.50 -112.85
C VAL A 12 115.69 19.28 -112.00
N GLY A 13 115.44 20.56 -112.32
CA GLY A 13 114.41 21.35 -111.65
C GLY A 13 113.01 20.76 -111.79
N LEU A 14 112.65 20.24 -112.97
CA LEU A 14 111.41 19.51 -113.19
C LEU A 14 111.35 18.22 -112.36
N LEU A 15 112.45 17.47 -112.26
CA LEU A 15 112.55 16.25 -111.47
C LEU A 15 112.42 16.52 -109.97
N ASP A 16 113.04 17.61 -109.49
CA ASP A 16 112.94 18.04 -108.09
C ASP A 16 111.52 18.53 -107.78
N THR A 17 110.89 19.28 -108.69
CA THR A 17 109.47 19.65 -108.54
C THR A 17 108.54 18.45 -108.59
N TYR A 18 108.85 17.43 -109.41
CA TYR A 18 108.08 16.19 -109.48
C TYR A 18 108.18 15.41 -108.16
N LYS A 19 109.38 15.26 -107.61
CA LYS A 19 109.59 14.64 -106.28
C LYS A 19 108.92 15.43 -105.16
N GLN A 20 108.95 16.76 -105.22
CA GLN A 20 108.22 17.60 -104.28
C GLN A 20 106.71 17.40 -104.39
N LEU A 21 106.15 17.42 -105.59
CA LEU A 21 104.73 17.18 -105.84
C LEU A 21 104.31 15.76 -105.45
N GLU A 22 105.16 14.75 -105.68
CA GLU A 22 104.95 13.37 -105.26
C GLU A 22 104.94 13.25 -103.73
N SER A 23 105.90 13.88 -103.04
CA SER A 23 105.92 13.94 -101.57
C SER A 23 104.71 14.68 -100.98
N GLN A 24 104.26 15.77 -101.62
CA GLN A 24 103.07 16.51 -101.21
C GLN A 24 101.79 15.72 -101.48
N SER A 25 101.71 15.02 -102.61
CA SER A 25 100.61 14.11 -102.93
C SER A 25 100.52 12.99 -101.91
N GLN A 26 101.65 12.42 -101.50
CA GLN A 26 101.71 11.38 -100.46
C GLN A 26 101.27 11.92 -99.10
N LEU A 27 101.78 13.08 -98.69
CA LEU A 27 101.37 13.76 -97.45
C LEU A 27 99.87 14.06 -97.42
N LYS A 28 99.31 14.55 -98.54
CA LYS A 28 97.87 14.81 -98.66
C LYS A 28 97.05 13.53 -98.67
N ALA A 29 97.57 12.43 -99.23
CA ALA A 29 96.93 11.12 -99.16
C ALA A 29 96.89 10.58 -97.72
N ASP A 30 97.97 10.75 -96.96
CA ASP A 30 98.06 10.34 -95.55
C ASP A 30 97.15 11.21 -94.64
N GLU A 31 97.12 12.52 -94.85
CA GLU A 31 96.20 13.45 -94.17
C GLU A 31 94.74 13.08 -94.47
N LEU A 32 94.41 12.79 -95.73
CA LEU A 32 93.07 12.35 -96.13
C LEU A 32 92.70 11.00 -95.49
N ALA A 33 93.64 10.06 -95.41
CA ALA A 33 93.44 8.78 -94.73
C ALA A 33 93.17 8.98 -93.23
N LYS A 34 93.92 9.85 -92.57
CA LYS A 34 93.71 10.20 -91.16
C LYS A 34 92.34 10.85 -90.93
N CYS A 35 91.96 11.83 -91.75
CA CYS A 35 90.64 12.46 -91.70
C CYS A 35 89.50 11.45 -91.90
N LYS A 36 89.65 10.48 -92.82
CA LYS A 36 88.66 9.40 -93.03
C LYS A 36 88.52 8.52 -91.79
N LEU A 37 89.63 8.19 -91.14
CA LEU A 37 89.67 7.37 -89.92
C LEU A 37 89.01 8.08 -88.74
N GLU A 38 89.29 9.37 -88.56
CA GLU A 38 88.62 10.22 -87.56
C GLU A 38 87.12 10.36 -87.85
N ARG A 39 86.74 10.55 -89.12
CA ARG A 39 85.32 10.60 -89.52
C ARG A 39 84.59 9.32 -89.15
N LEU A 40 85.16 8.15 -89.46
CA LEU A 40 84.58 6.84 -89.08
C LEU A 40 84.44 6.70 -87.57
N LYS A 41 85.42 7.18 -86.79
CA LYS A 41 85.35 7.17 -85.33
C LYS A 41 84.20 8.03 -84.81
N TYR A 42 84.06 9.25 -85.33
CA TYR A 42 82.95 10.14 -84.96
C TYR A 42 81.59 9.61 -85.42
N GLU A 43 81.50 9.00 -86.60
CA GLU A 43 80.29 8.32 -87.08
C GLU A 43 79.86 7.18 -86.14
N SER A 44 80.82 6.37 -85.67
CA SER A 44 80.56 5.32 -84.67
C SER A 44 80.06 5.90 -83.35
N GLN A 45 80.72 6.94 -82.83
CA GLN A 45 80.33 7.60 -81.58
C GLN A 45 78.95 8.25 -81.68
N LEU A 46 78.63 8.88 -82.81
CA LEU A 46 77.30 9.44 -83.07
C LEU A 46 76.23 8.35 -83.07
N SER A 47 76.49 7.21 -83.71
CA SER A 47 75.57 6.06 -83.70
C SER A 47 75.35 5.51 -82.29
N GLU A 48 76.41 5.37 -81.48
CA GLU A 48 76.31 4.94 -80.08
C GLU A 48 75.50 5.93 -79.23
N LEU A 49 75.75 7.23 -79.38
CA LEU A 49 75.01 8.28 -78.67
C LEU A 49 73.54 8.30 -79.07
N TYR A 50 73.22 8.16 -80.36
CA TYR A 50 71.83 8.06 -80.83
C TYR A 50 71.12 6.85 -80.22
N ASN A 51 71.77 5.68 -80.23
CA ASN A 51 71.21 4.47 -79.63
C ASN A 51 71.00 4.62 -78.11
N ALA A 52 71.92 5.29 -77.42
CA ALA A 52 71.80 5.57 -75.99
C ALA A 52 70.65 6.56 -75.70
N LEU A 53 70.50 7.60 -76.52
CA LEU A 53 69.41 8.57 -76.42
C LEU A 53 68.05 7.88 -76.61
N THR A 54 67.89 7.07 -77.66
CA THR A 54 66.63 6.34 -77.90
C THR A 54 66.29 5.38 -76.76
N ARG A 55 67.28 4.75 -76.12
CA ARG A 55 67.04 3.93 -74.92
C ARG A 55 66.57 4.77 -73.74
N LYS A 56 67.13 5.98 -73.57
CA LYS A 56 66.74 6.89 -72.49
C LYS A 56 65.35 7.48 -72.70
N GLU A 57 64.97 7.80 -73.93
CA GLU A 57 63.62 8.24 -74.29
C GLU A 57 62.58 7.18 -73.94
N ARG A 58 62.82 5.92 -74.32
CA ARG A 58 61.94 4.80 -73.93
C ARG A 58 61.85 4.60 -72.42
N GLN A 59 62.97 4.71 -71.71
CA GLN A 59 62.97 4.64 -70.24
C GLN A 59 62.15 5.77 -69.62
N LEU A 60 62.17 6.96 -70.22
CA LEU A 60 61.41 8.11 -69.76
C LEU A 60 59.91 7.88 -69.99
N GLU A 61 59.52 7.39 -71.17
CA GLU A 61 58.14 7.00 -71.48
C GLU A 61 57.60 5.94 -70.49
N ASP A 62 58.39 4.91 -70.18
CA ASP A 62 58.03 3.87 -69.20
C ASP A 62 57.82 4.45 -67.79
N ILE A 63 58.66 5.42 -67.39
CA ILE A 63 58.54 6.09 -66.09
C ILE A 63 57.29 6.98 -66.06
N GLU A 64 57.04 7.76 -67.11
CA GLU A 64 55.85 8.60 -67.23
C GLU A 64 54.56 7.78 -67.21
N GLN A 65 54.55 6.60 -67.82
CA GLN A 65 53.42 5.68 -67.71
C GLN A 65 53.21 5.21 -66.27
N LYS A 66 54.27 4.79 -65.58
CA LYS A 66 54.18 4.37 -64.16
C LYS A 66 53.73 5.50 -63.24
N ILE A 67 54.15 6.74 -63.51
CA ILE A 67 53.67 7.92 -62.76
C ILE A 67 52.17 8.06 -62.92
N ARG A 68 51.65 8.02 -64.16
CA ARG A 68 50.21 8.11 -64.42
C ARG A 68 49.42 6.99 -63.74
N GLU A 69 49.91 5.75 -63.77
CA GLU A 69 49.28 4.62 -63.07
C GLU A 69 49.28 4.79 -61.55
N ASN A 70 50.33 5.40 -60.98
CA ASN A 70 50.39 5.69 -59.56
C ASN A 70 49.46 6.82 -59.16
N GLU A 71 49.35 7.88 -59.98
CA GLU A 71 48.39 8.98 -59.78
C GLU A 71 46.95 8.47 -59.75
N THR A 72 46.59 7.55 -60.66
CA THR A 72 45.26 6.94 -60.65
C THR A 72 45.01 6.13 -59.38
N LYS A 73 45.99 5.33 -58.94
CA LYS A 73 45.89 4.53 -57.70
C LYS A 73 45.76 5.42 -56.46
N THR A 74 46.52 6.51 -56.38
CA THR A 74 46.40 7.46 -55.28
C THR A 74 45.01 8.10 -55.26
N SER A 75 44.48 8.50 -56.41
CA SER A 75 43.12 9.06 -56.50
C SER A 75 42.04 8.06 -56.04
N GLU A 76 42.19 6.78 -56.37
CA GLU A 76 41.27 5.72 -55.92
C GLU A 76 41.37 5.48 -54.40
N LEU A 77 42.60 5.47 -53.86
CA LEU A 77 42.82 5.34 -52.42
C LEU A 77 42.24 6.52 -51.64
N ASP A 78 42.37 7.76 -52.15
CA ASP A 78 41.79 8.94 -51.52
C ASP A 78 40.26 8.88 -51.48
N LYS A 79 39.62 8.40 -52.56
CA LYS A 79 38.17 8.18 -52.58
C LYS A 79 37.75 7.13 -51.55
N SER A 80 38.45 6.00 -51.51
CA SER A 80 38.19 4.93 -50.54
C SER A 80 38.37 5.41 -49.10
N ALA A 81 39.43 6.18 -48.81
CA ALA A 81 39.66 6.77 -47.50
C ALA A 81 38.53 7.72 -47.08
N ALA A 82 38.03 8.56 -48.00
CA ALA A 82 36.91 9.45 -47.75
C ALA A 82 35.60 8.69 -47.46
N GLU A 83 35.36 7.56 -48.13
CA GLU A 83 34.21 6.68 -47.85
C GLU A 83 34.35 5.98 -46.49
N CYS A 84 35.54 5.49 -46.15
CA CYS A 84 35.83 4.94 -44.82
C CYS A 84 35.63 5.98 -43.72
N GLN A 85 36.03 7.24 -43.94
CA GLN A 85 35.81 8.31 -42.97
C GLN A 85 34.31 8.57 -42.75
N LYS A 86 33.53 8.73 -43.83
CA LYS A 86 32.08 8.93 -43.73
C LYS A 86 31.36 7.79 -43.00
N THR A 87 31.76 6.54 -43.28
CA THR A 87 31.18 5.37 -42.61
C THR A 87 31.55 5.32 -41.13
N SER A 88 32.78 5.71 -40.77
CA SER A 88 33.21 5.81 -39.36
C SER A 88 32.44 6.91 -38.60
N GLU A 89 32.22 8.07 -39.21
CA GLU A 89 31.43 9.16 -38.61
C GLU A 89 29.98 8.71 -38.35
N LEU A 90 29.35 8.07 -39.35
CA LEU A 90 27.99 7.53 -39.22
C LEU A 90 27.88 6.47 -38.12
N LEU A 91 28.88 5.59 -37.99
CA LEU A 91 28.89 4.58 -36.93
C LEU A 91 29.06 5.21 -35.55
N THR A 92 29.86 6.27 -35.44
CA THR A 92 30.07 7.02 -34.20
C THR A 92 28.77 7.67 -33.73
N GLU A 93 28.04 8.33 -34.65
CA GLU A 93 26.74 8.93 -34.34
C GLU A 93 25.71 7.88 -33.89
N LYS A 94 25.67 6.71 -34.56
CA LYS A 94 24.80 5.60 -34.17
C LYS A 94 25.16 5.03 -32.80
N LEU A 95 26.44 4.96 -32.46
CA LEU A 95 26.88 4.52 -31.14
C LEU A 95 26.44 5.51 -30.06
N GLN A 96 26.66 6.81 -30.28
CA GLN A 96 26.22 7.83 -29.34
C GLN A 96 24.70 7.77 -29.10
N THR A 97 23.92 7.67 -30.18
CA THR A 97 22.45 7.55 -30.07
C THR A 97 22.04 6.30 -29.27
N ARG A 98 22.78 5.19 -29.42
CA ARG A 98 22.51 3.97 -28.66
C ARG A 98 22.89 4.12 -27.19
N ASP A 99 23.99 4.78 -26.88
CA ASP A 99 24.42 5.04 -25.51
C ASP A 99 23.38 5.93 -24.79
N ASP A 100 22.89 6.98 -25.45
CA ASP A 100 21.83 7.85 -24.91
C ASP A 100 20.54 7.04 -24.59
N ILE A 101 20.15 6.12 -25.49
CA ILE A 101 18.99 5.23 -25.28
C ILE A 101 19.23 4.26 -24.11
N ILE A 102 20.45 3.73 -23.98
CA ILE A 102 20.80 2.83 -22.87
C ILE A 102 20.70 3.57 -21.54
N GLU A 103 21.20 4.79 -21.45
CA GLU A 103 21.08 5.64 -20.25
C GLU A 103 19.61 5.91 -19.89
N GLU A 104 18.77 6.26 -20.88
CA GLU A 104 17.34 6.47 -20.66
C GLU A 104 16.64 5.20 -20.15
N LEU A 105 16.95 4.03 -20.73
CA LEU A 105 16.39 2.74 -20.32
C LEU A 105 16.85 2.34 -18.91
N GLN A 106 18.11 2.61 -18.55
CA GLN A 106 18.62 2.39 -17.20
C GLN A 106 17.89 3.26 -16.18
N SER A 107 17.71 4.55 -16.47
CA SER A 107 16.95 5.47 -15.62
C SER A 107 15.51 4.99 -15.42
N LYS A 108 14.80 4.63 -16.50
CA LYS A 108 13.43 4.08 -16.42
C LYS A 108 13.35 2.79 -15.62
N THR A 109 14.37 1.94 -15.73
CA THR A 109 14.44 0.67 -14.99
C THR A 109 14.57 0.92 -13.49
N GLU A 110 15.42 1.85 -13.07
CA GLU A 110 15.56 2.17 -11.65
C GLU A 110 14.32 2.87 -11.07
N ASP A 111 13.68 3.75 -11.85
CA ASP A 111 12.39 4.34 -11.44
C ASP A 111 11.28 3.29 -11.28
N ALA A 112 11.24 2.29 -12.16
CA ALA A 112 10.28 1.19 -12.06
C ALA A 112 10.56 0.31 -10.83
N LYS A 113 11.84 0.05 -10.54
CA LYS A 113 12.27 -0.71 -9.36
C LYS A 113 11.91 0.03 -8.07
N ALA A 114 12.18 1.33 -7.98
CA ALA A 114 11.82 2.17 -6.84
C ALA A 114 10.30 2.17 -6.59
N ARG A 115 9.50 2.31 -7.66
CA ARG A 115 8.03 2.21 -7.58
C ARG A 115 7.56 0.84 -7.08
N THR A 116 8.18 -0.23 -7.54
CA THR A 116 7.84 -1.60 -7.12
C THR A 116 8.14 -1.83 -5.65
N VAL A 117 9.29 -1.33 -5.16
CA VAL A 117 9.66 -1.39 -3.74
C VAL A 117 8.66 -0.59 -2.88
N SER A 118 8.33 0.63 -3.28
CA SER A 118 7.34 1.45 -2.58
C SER A 118 5.98 0.77 -2.54
N ALA A 119 5.52 0.19 -3.65
CA ALA A 119 4.25 -0.54 -3.70
C ALA A 119 4.27 -1.74 -2.74
N ALA A 120 5.33 -2.55 -2.74
CA ALA A 120 5.47 -3.68 -1.83
C ALA A 120 5.41 -3.27 -0.35
N GLN A 121 6.05 -2.16 0.02
CA GLN A 121 5.97 -1.61 1.38
C GLN A 121 4.54 -1.20 1.75
N THR A 122 3.83 -0.51 0.85
CA THR A 122 2.43 -0.12 1.10
C THR A 122 1.50 -1.32 1.24
N TYR A 123 1.69 -2.37 0.44
CA TYR A 123 0.92 -3.61 0.57
C TYR A 123 1.18 -4.30 1.90
N SER A 124 2.44 -4.43 2.31
CA SER A 124 2.80 -5.01 3.61
C SER A 124 2.12 -4.26 4.76
N ALA A 125 2.23 -2.94 4.79
CA ALA A 125 1.59 -2.12 5.83
C ALA A 125 0.06 -2.24 5.83
N THR A 126 -0.55 -2.43 4.66
CA THR A 126 -2.01 -2.60 4.55
C THR A 126 -2.44 -3.98 5.06
N ILE A 127 -1.66 -5.03 4.79
CA ILE A 127 -1.90 -6.38 5.32
C ILE A 127 -1.84 -6.38 6.85
N ASP A 128 -0.86 -5.69 7.43
CA ASP A 128 -0.72 -5.61 8.90
C ASP A 128 -1.93 -4.88 9.52
N ARG A 129 -2.39 -3.76 8.94
CA ARG A 129 -3.61 -3.08 9.39
C ARG A 129 -4.85 -3.94 9.27
N LEU A 130 -4.97 -4.75 8.22
CA LEU A 130 -6.09 -5.69 8.05
C LEU A 130 -6.09 -6.78 9.12
N ARG A 131 -4.91 -7.30 9.47
CA ARG A 131 -4.77 -8.25 10.59
C ARG A 131 -5.18 -7.62 11.92
N ASP A 132 -4.73 -6.40 12.20
CA ASP A 132 -5.12 -5.69 13.42
C ASP A 132 -6.63 -5.48 13.48
N ALA A 133 -7.24 -5.02 12.38
CA ALA A 133 -8.69 -4.85 12.27
C ALA A 133 -9.45 -6.17 12.47
N GLN A 134 -8.95 -7.27 11.90
CA GLN A 134 -9.54 -8.60 12.09
C GLN A 134 -9.49 -9.03 13.56
N THR A 135 -8.35 -8.88 14.24
CA THR A 135 -8.25 -9.22 15.67
C THR A 135 -9.15 -8.35 16.55
N ALA A 136 -9.37 -7.08 16.17
CA ALA A 136 -10.32 -6.21 16.85
C ALA A 136 -11.77 -6.66 16.64
N SER A 137 -12.13 -7.08 15.43
CA SER A 137 -13.45 -7.65 15.11
C SER A 137 -13.74 -8.88 15.95
N GLU A 138 -12.81 -9.84 16.01
CA GLU A 138 -12.96 -11.07 16.81
C GLU A 138 -13.14 -10.79 18.31
N ARG A 139 -12.51 -9.72 18.84
CA ARG A 139 -12.71 -9.29 20.23
C ARG A 139 -14.10 -8.68 20.44
N LEU A 140 -14.59 -7.90 19.49
CA LEU A 140 -15.92 -7.29 19.55
C LEU A 140 -17.02 -8.35 19.46
N GLU A 141 -16.87 -9.34 18.57
CA GLU A 141 -17.81 -10.47 18.45
C GLU A 141 -17.94 -11.24 19.78
N LYS A 142 -16.80 -11.59 20.42
CA LYS A 142 -16.82 -12.23 21.74
C LYS A 142 -17.51 -11.36 22.79
N ARG A 143 -17.27 -10.05 22.76
CA ARG A 143 -17.90 -9.13 23.70
C ARG A 143 -19.40 -9.02 23.48
N GLU A 144 -19.84 -9.06 22.23
CA GLU A 144 -21.25 -9.10 21.87
C GLU A 144 -21.92 -10.38 22.40
N GLU A 145 -21.31 -11.54 22.19
CA GLU A 145 -21.81 -12.81 22.73
C GLU A 145 -21.94 -12.80 24.26
N GLU A 146 -20.95 -12.24 24.97
CA GLU A 146 -21.00 -12.06 26.42
C GLU A 146 -22.18 -11.16 26.85
N LEU A 147 -22.36 -10.02 26.18
CA LEU A 147 -23.45 -9.10 26.48
C LEU A 147 -24.81 -9.72 26.20
N GLN A 148 -24.95 -10.49 25.12
CA GLN A 148 -26.18 -11.22 24.82
C GLN A 148 -26.54 -12.22 25.93
N ARG A 149 -25.55 -12.91 26.52
CA ARG A 149 -25.80 -13.80 27.67
C ARG A 149 -26.30 -13.02 28.89
N VAL A 150 -25.67 -11.88 29.20
CA VAL A 150 -26.08 -11.03 30.33
C VAL A 150 -27.51 -10.53 30.14
N VAL A 151 -27.89 -10.09 28.94
CA VAL A 151 -29.26 -9.67 28.63
C VAL A 151 -30.25 -10.81 28.89
N GLN A 152 -29.96 -12.02 28.41
CA GLN A 152 -30.83 -13.19 28.64
C GLN A 152 -30.96 -13.54 30.13
N GLU A 153 -29.91 -13.37 30.93
CA GLU A 153 -29.96 -13.58 32.38
C GLU A 153 -30.85 -12.54 33.07
N LEU A 154 -30.69 -11.25 32.71
CA LEU A 154 -31.51 -10.16 33.23
C LEU A 154 -32.99 -10.34 32.86
N ASP A 155 -33.30 -10.79 31.64
CA ASP A 155 -34.67 -11.06 31.22
C ASP A 155 -35.32 -12.17 32.07
N LYS A 156 -34.56 -13.24 32.37
CA LYS A 156 -35.02 -14.31 33.26
C LYS A 156 -35.27 -13.81 34.67
N GLU A 157 -34.37 -13.00 35.21
CA GLU A 157 -34.52 -12.43 36.55
C GLU A 157 -35.72 -11.49 36.63
N SER A 158 -35.89 -10.63 35.63
CA SER A 158 -37.05 -9.73 35.49
C SER A 158 -38.37 -10.51 35.47
N ALA A 159 -38.43 -11.61 34.71
CA ALA A 159 -39.61 -12.47 34.67
C ALA A 159 -39.91 -13.12 36.04
N LEU A 160 -38.88 -13.59 36.76
CA LEU A 160 -39.02 -14.16 38.10
C LEU A 160 -39.52 -13.13 39.12
N LEU A 161 -38.95 -11.92 39.09
CA LEU A 161 -39.37 -10.83 39.97
C LEU A 161 -40.81 -10.41 39.68
N THR A 162 -41.19 -10.29 38.40
CA THR A 162 -42.56 -9.99 37.98
C THR A 162 -43.54 -11.04 38.52
N ALA A 163 -43.21 -12.33 38.40
CA ALA A 163 -44.04 -13.41 38.94
C ALA A 163 -44.14 -13.36 40.48
N LYS A 164 -43.06 -12.98 41.18
CA LYS A 164 -43.06 -12.82 42.64
C LYS A 164 -43.94 -11.65 43.08
N ILE A 165 -43.88 -10.53 42.39
CA ILE A 165 -44.73 -9.36 42.64
C ILE A 165 -46.21 -9.75 42.49
N ALA A 166 -46.57 -10.42 41.38
CA ALA A 166 -47.94 -10.86 41.16
C ALA A 166 -48.47 -11.79 42.27
N ARG A 167 -47.62 -12.67 42.83
CA ARG A 167 -47.98 -13.50 43.99
C ARG A 167 -48.16 -12.68 45.25
N MET A 168 -47.30 -11.70 45.50
CA MET A 168 -47.43 -10.80 46.64
C MET A 168 -48.71 -9.96 46.56
N ASP A 169 -49.05 -9.45 45.37
CA ASP A 169 -50.30 -8.72 45.15
C ASP A 169 -51.54 -9.59 45.45
N ALA A 170 -51.50 -10.87 45.06
CA ALA A 170 -52.57 -11.82 45.39
C ALA A 170 -52.69 -12.05 46.91
N TYR A 171 -51.57 -12.19 47.63
CA TYR A 171 -51.58 -12.31 49.09
C TYR A 171 -52.11 -11.05 49.79
N VAL A 172 -51.75 -9.86 49.29
CA VAL A 172 -52.28 -8.60 49.81
C VAL A 172 -53.79 -8.52 49.58
N ALA A 173 -54.27 -8.92 48.40
CA ALA A 173 -55.70 -8.96 48.11
C ALA A 173 -56.45 -9.91 49.06
N GLU A 174 -55.92 -11.11 49.31
CA GLU A 174 -56.50 -12.07 50.26
C GLU A 174 -56.47 -11.55 51.70
N ALA A 175 -55.37 -10.91 52.12
CA ALA A 175 -55.27 -10.31 53.44
C ALA A 175 -56.32 -9.20 53.63
N ASN A 176 -56.53 -8.35 52.62
CA ASN A 176 -57.54 -7.29 52.65
C ASN A 176 -58.97 -7.84 52.73
N THR A 177 -59.30 -8.91 51.99
CA THR A 177 -60.64 -9.53 52.09
C THR A 177 -60.86 -10.16 53.45
N ARG A 178 -59.84 -10.81 54.02
CA ARG A 178 -59.90 -11.35 55.38
C ARG A 178 -60.04 -10.25 56.43
N GLN A 179 -59.35 -9.14 56.28
CA GLN A 179 -59.47 -7.98 57.17
C GLN A 179 -60.91 -7.43 57.14
N ALA A 180 -61.48 -7.20 55.96
CA ALA A 180 -62.85 -6.72 55.83
C ALA A 180 -63.88 -7.67 56.49
N ALA A 181 -63.71 -8.99 56.32
CA ALA A 181 -64.56 -9.97 56.98
C ALA A 181 -64.44 -9.96 58.51
N LEU A 182 -63.23 -9.75 59.03
CA LEU A 182 -63.00 -9.60 60.47
C LEU A 182 -63.61 -8.30 61.02
N GLU A 183 -63.46 -7.19 60.31
CA GLU A 183 -64.08 -5.90 60.67
C GLU A 183 -65.61 -6.02 60.74
N GLU A 184 -66.24 -6.70 59.76
CA GLU A 184 -67.68 -6.98 59.77
C GLU A 184 -68.09 -7.86 60.97
N ALA A 185 -67.32 -8.91 61.26
CA ALA A 185 -67.59 -9.78 62.41
C ALA A 185 -67.47 -9.03 63.74
N VAL A 186 -66.47 -8.16 63.89
CA VAL A 186 -66.31 -7.30 65.07
C VAL A 186 -67.48 -6.33 65.21
N SER A 187 -67.95 -5.72 64.13
CA SER A 187 -69.14 -4.86 64.14
C SER A 187 -70.37 -5.61 64.64
N LYS A 188 -70.65 -6.79 64.08
CA LYS A 188 -71.78 -7.65 64.49
C LYS A 188 -71.69 -8.10 65.95
N LEU A 189 -70.48 -8.46 66.42
CA LEU A 189 -70.27 -8.83 67.82
C LEU A 189 -70.49 -7.64 68.76
N SER A 190 -70.08 -6.44 68.35
CA SER A 190 -70.31 -5.21 69.12
C SER A 190 -71.79 -4.90 69.25
N GLU A 191 -72.56 -4.97 68.16
CA GLU A 191 -74.03 -4.80 68.20
C GLU A 191 -74.72 -5.82 69.12
N ARG A 192 -74.28 -7.09 69.07
CA ARG A 192 -74.82 -8.13 69.96
C ARG A 192 -74.47 -7.88 71.42
N LEU A 193 -73.28 -7.37 71.69
CA LEU A 193 -72.85 -7.00 73.03
C LEU A 193 -73.69 -5.83 73.56
N ASP A 194 -73.93 -4.80 72.75
CA ASP A 194 -74.77 -3.66 73.13
C ASP A 194 -76.21 -4.09 73.42
N SER A 195 -76.80 -4.96 72.60
CA SER A 195 -78.12 -5.54 72.84
C SER A 195 -78.16 -6.39 74.11
N ALA A 196 -77.11 -7.17 74.38
CA ALA A 196 -77.01 -7.95 75.61
C ALA A 196 -76.90 -7.03 76.84
N ASN A 197 -76.10 -5.97 76.77
CA ASN A 197 -75.97 -4.97 77.83
C ASN A 197 -77.31 -4.26 78.10
N ALA A 198 -78.04 -3.87 77.05
CA ALA A 198 -79.37 -3.26 77.20
C ALA A 198 -80.34 -4.21 77.94
N ARG A 199 -80.36 -5.49 77.56
CA ARG A 199 -81.16 -6.52 78.25
C ARG A 199 -80.74 -6.74 79.70
N THR A 200 -79.44 -6.72 79.98
CA THR A 200 -78.93 -6.82 81.36
C THR A 200 -79.39 -5.62 82.18
N ASN A 201 -79.27 -4.40 81.65
CA ASN A 201 -79.75 -3.19 82.32
C ASN A 201 -81.27 -3.23 82.57
N GLU A 202 -82.07 -3.65 81.58
CA GLU A 202 -83.52 -3.84 81.75
C GLU A 202 -83.81 -4.87 82.85
N ALA A 203 -83.09 -5.99 82.87
CA ALA A 203 -83.24 -7.02 83.90
C ALA A 203 -82.81 -6.52 85.30
N GLU A 204 -81.75 -5.70 85.39
CA GLU A 204 -81.32 -5.04 86.61
C GLU A 204 -82.40 -4.07 87.12
N THR A 205 -82.96 -3.22 86.25
CA THR A 205 -84.07 -2.32 86.64
C THR A 205 -85.30 -3.08 87.11
N ALA A 206 -85.69 -4.16 86.42
CA ALA A 206 -86.81 -5.00 86.83
C ALA A 206 -86.54 -5.72 88.16
N ALA A 207 -85.30 -6.14 88.42
CA ALA A 207 -84.91 -6.74 89.69
C ALA A 207 -84.95 -5.73 90.84
N GLU A 208 -84.54 -4.48 90.61
CA GLU A 208 -84.67 -3.38 91.58
C GLU A 208 -86.14 -3.07 91.89
N GLU A 209 -87.00 -3.01 90.87
CA GLU A 209 -88.46 -2.84 91.03
C GLU A 209 -89.07 -3.98 91.86
N LEU A 210 -88.76 -5.24 91.52
CA LEU A 210 -89.20 -6.40 92.29
C LEU A 210 -88.67 -6.40 93.72
N SER A 211 -87.44 -5.91 93.95
CA SER A 211 -86.88 -5.79 95.30
C SER A 211 -87.62 -4.73 96.13
N LEU A 212 -88.03 -3.62 95.52
CA LEU A 212 -88.88 -2.61 96.16
C LEU A 212 -90.26 -3.17 96.49
N GLU A 213 -90.87 -3.91 95.56
CA GLU A 213 -92.17 -4.53 95.76
C GLU A 213 -92.13 -5.64 96.84
N LEU A 214 -91.06 -6.44 96.88
CA LEU A 214 -90.82 -7.40 97.96
C LEU A 214 -90.68 -6.69 99.31
N ALA A 215 -89.93 -5.59 99.40
CA ALA A 215 -89.80 -4.83 100.64
C ALA A 215 -91.16 -4.29 101.12
N PHE A 216 -92.00 -3.80 100.20
CA PHE A 216 -93.36 -3.36 100.51
C PHE A 216 -94.23 -4.52 101.01
N LEU A 217 -94.22 -5.67 100.34
CA LEU A 217 -94.97 -6.86 100.75
C LEU A 217 -94.46 -7.45 102.07
N GLU A 218 -93.15 -7.40 102.36
CA GLU A 218 -92.57 -7.81 103.63
C GLU A 218 -93.02 -6.91 104.78
N GLU A 219 -93.09 -5.59 104.55
CA GLU A 219 -93.64 -4.63 105.51
C GLU A 219 -95.12 -4.92 105.75
N GLU A 220 -95.91 -5.11 104.70
CA GLU A 220 -97.32 -5.46 104.79
C GLU A 220 -97.53 -6.80 105.54
N ALA A 221 -96.73 -7.82 105.24
CA ALA A 221 -96.76 -9.10 105.93
C ALA A 221 -96.38 -8.98 107.42
N ASN A 222 -95.39 -8.14 107.75
CA ASN A 222 -95.03 -7.85 109.14
C ASN A 222 -96.16 -7.13 109.89
N ASP A 223 -96.83 -6.18 109.24
CA ASP A 223 -98.03 -5.52 109.77
C ASP A 223 -99.16 -6.52 110.04
N TRP A 224 -99.43 -7.42 109.09
CA TRP A 224 -100.40 -8.51 109.29
C TRP A 224 -99.99 -9.47 110.40
N LYS A 225 -98.70 -9.78 110.53
CA LYS A 225 -98.18 -10.62 111.62
C LYS A 225 -98.32 -9.94 112.97
N GLN A 226 -98.06 -8.64 113.07
CA GLN A 226 -98.30 -7.86 114.30
C GLN A 226 -99.79 -7.85 114.65
N LYS A 227 -100.68 -7.59 113.68
CA LYS A 227 -102.13 -7.68 113.88
C LYS A 227 -102.56 -9.07 114.34
N GLY A 228 -101.99 -10.13 113.75
CA GLY A 228 -102.20 -11.51 114.17
C GLY A 228 -101.75 -11.76 115.61
N LEU A 229 -100.58 -11.26 116.00
CA LEU A 229 -100.07 -11.32 117.38
C LEU A 229 -100.96 -10.56 118.37
N GLN A 230 -101.44 -9.38 118.00
CA GLN A 230 -102.39 -8.61 118.82
C GLN A 230 -103.71 -9.38 119.01
N LEU A 231 -104.26 -9.97 117.95
CA LEU A 231 -105.45 -10.82 118.03
C LEU A 231 -105.21 -12.07 118.87
N GLN A 232 -104.04 -12.70 118.76
CA GLN A 232 -103.66 -13.84 119.58
C GLN A 232 -103.56 -13.46 121.06
N GLN A 233 -102.93 -12.32 121.38
CA GLN A 233 -102.87 -11.79 122.76
C GLN A 233 -104.26 -11.46 123.31
N GLN A 234 -105.16 -10.91 122.48
CA GLN A 234 -106.56 -10.71 122.86
C GLN A 234 -107.27 -12.03 123.14
N LEU A 235 -107.03 -13.06 122.32
CA LEU A 235 -107.57 -14.41 122.55
C LEU A 235 -107.01 -15.07 123.82
N ASP A 236 -105.72 -14.90 124.11
CA ASP A 236 -105.10 -15.42 125.32
C ASP A 236 -105.57 -14.67 126.57
N MET A 237 -105.79 -13.34 126.49
CA MET A 237 -106.49 -12.59 127.54
C MET A 237 -107.91 -13.13 127.76
N MET A 238 -108.66 -13.38 126.68
CA MET A 238 -110.01 -13.98 126.78
C MET A 238 -109.97 -15.38 127.42
N ARG A 239 -108.96 -16.20 127.09
CA ARG A 239 -108.76 -17.51 127.72
C ARG A 239 -108.39 -17.42 129.19
N MET A 240 -107.53 -16.48 129.59
CA MET A 240 -107.19 -16.23 131.00
C MET A 240 -108.39 -15.74 131.80
N THR A 241 -109.25 -14.88 131.23
CA THR A 241 -110.53 -14.50 131.87
C THR A 241 -111.53 -15.64 131.96
N MET A 242 -111.45 -16.65 131.10
CA MET A 242 -112.29 -17.85 131.17
C MET A 242 -111.79 -18.91 132.17
N GLN A 243 -110.54 -18.83 132.65
CA GLN A 243 -109.96 -19.78 133.63
C GLN A 243 -110.07 -19.32 135.10
N THR A 244 -110.68 -18.16 135.38
CA THR A 244 -110.89 -17.63 136.74
C THR A 244 -112.35 -17.65 137.21
N VAL A 245 -113.19 -18.48 136.56
CA VAL A 245 -114.52 -18.92 137.02
C VAL A 245 -114.55 -20.43 137.04
#